data_AF-A0A7S3M7W6-F1
#
_entry.id   AF-A0A7S3M7W6-F1
#
_cell.length_a   1.000
_cell.length_b   1.000
_cell.length_c   1.000
_cell.angle_alpha   90.00
_cell.angle_beta   90.00
_cell.angle_gamma   90.00
#
_symmetry.space_group_name_H-M   'P 1'
#
loop_
_entity.id
_entity.type
_entity.pdbx_description
1 polymer ?
#
loop_
_entity_poly.entity_id
_entity_poly.type
_entity_poly.pdbx_seq_one_letter_code
_entity_poly.pdbx_strand_id
1 'polypeptide(L)'
;MKPMVVRRNIEIAGRLFSSDEDNLFDLPYITCVDAEQEFIVLYNPRNEYFHLDGYAIADGKMHHTFKFPRRCKIPPRTEYCIYTCPGAPNFDHGSLMEFHVLWTNHDGSLRKMEVLNNAYCDVKLITPDGTVISHCEAHKANPQAAQRLRYQAKQNSFSWRLGSAVQSWLIYARIVALFGMAASAALSRPVWYVALYWTALLCDVFSRGKQERNPT
;
A
#
# COMPACT_ATOMS: atom_id res chain seq x y z
N MET A 1 -13.90 4.32 -9.15
CA MET A 1 -12.89 3.25 -9.27
C MET A 1 -13.23 2.10 -8.29
N LYS A 2 -13.40 0.87 -8.78
CA LYS A 2 -13.53 -0.31 -7.90
C LYS A 2 -12.12 -0.71 -7.44
N PRO A 3 -11.91 -1.15 -6.19
CA PRO A 3 -10.59 -1.54 -5.73
C PRO A 3 -10.31 -2.95 -6.26
N MET A 4 -9.26 -3.10 -7.07
CA MET A 4 -8.79 -4.42 -7.45
C MET A 4 -8.00 -5.05 -6.30
N VAL A 5 -8.20 -6.35 -6.05
CA VAL A 5 -7.47 -7.06 -5.00
C VAL A 5 -6.17 -7.57 -5.62
N VAL A 6 -5.08 -6.86 -5.36
CA VAL A 6 -3.74 -7.27 -5.78
C VAL A 6 -3.25 -8.31 -4.79
N ARG A 7 -3.02 -9.55 -5.27
CA ARG A 7 -2.32 -10.58 -4.49
C ARG A 7 -0.85 -10.52 -4.87
N ARG A 8 0.00 -10.15 -3.92
CA ARG A 8 1.45 -10.14 -4.09
C ARG A 8 1.97 -11.50 -3.69
N ASN A 9 2.32 -12.33 -4.66
CA ASN A 9 3.20 -13.45 -4.42
C ASN A 9 4.59 -13.02 -4.89
N ILE A 10 5.47 -12.69 -3.94
CA ILE A 10 6.89 -12.61 -4.25
C ILE A 10 7.34 -14.08 -4.35
N GLU A 11 7.11 -14.69 -5.51
CA GLU A 11 7.71 -15.99 -5.81
C GLU A 11 9.20 -15.77 -6.01
N ILE A 12 9.96 -15.96 -4.93
CA ILE A 12 11.40 -16.05 -4.98
C ILE A 12 11.69 -17.35 -5.72
N ALA A 13 11.91 -17.26 -7.02
CA ALA A 13 12.37 -18.39 -7.81
C ALA A 13 13.62 -18.94 -7.13
N GLY A 14 13.51 -20.11 -6.51
CA GLY A 14 14.53 -20.71 -5.67
C GLY A 14 15.80 -21.02 -6.47
N ARG A 15 16.67 -20.01 -6.64
CA ARG A 15 18.09 -20.24 -6.84
C ARG A 15 18.66 -20.59 -5.48
N LEU A 16 19.25 -21.77 -5.43
CA LEU A 16 20.01 -22.31 -4.30
C LEU A 16 21.03 -21.25 -3.84
N PHE A 17 20.72 -20.68 -2.68
CA PHE A 17 21.56 -19.91 -1.75
C PHE A 17 23.05 -19.78 -2.13
N SER A 18 23.38 -18.77 -2.93
CA SER A 18 24.67 -18.07 -2.76
C SER A 18 24.48 -16.99 -1.70
N SER A 19 25.50 -16.73 -0.90
CA SER A 19 25.51 -15.87 0.30
C SER A 19 25.19 -14.37 0.09
N ASP A 20 24.54 -13.99 -1.01
CA ASP A 20 24.15 -12.62 -1.37
C ASP A 20 22.63 -12.39 -1.16
N GLU A 21 22.05 -13.01 -0.12
CA GLU A 21 20.65 -12.84 0.27
C GLU A 21 20.30 -11.39 0.70
N ASP A 22 21.31 -10.55 0.97
CA ASP A 22 21.11 -9.20 1.51
C ASP A 22 20.54 -8.18 0.49
N ASN A 23 20.52 -8.47 -0.81
CA ASN A 23 20.12 -7.49 -1.84
C ASN A 23 18.75 -7.76 -2.49
N LEU A 24 17.99 -8.76 -2.04
CA LEU A 24 16.70 -9.08 -2.67
C LEU A 24 15.65 -7.96 -2.48
N PHE A 25 15.71 -7.28 -1.34
CA PHE A 25 14.85 -6.13 -1.02
C PHE A 25 15.22 -4.87 -1.81
N ASP A 26 16.34 -4.88 -2.53
CA ASP A 26 16.81 -3.76 -3.33
C ASP A 26 16.42 -3.88 -4.81
N LEU A 27 15.80 -4.97 -5.23
CA LEU A 27 15.36 -5.10 -6.63
C LEU A 27 14.00 -4.42 -6.85
N PRO A 28 13.77 -3.80 -8.01
CA PRO A 28 12.46 -3.27 -8.34
C PRO A 28 11.44 -4.41 -8.43
N TYR A 29 10.22 -4.13 -8.00
CA TYR A 29 9.13 -5.10 -8.00
C TYR A 29 7.83 -4.48 -8.47
N ILE A 30 6.90 -5.32 -8.92
CA ILE A 30 5.57 -4.89 -9.38
C ILE A 30 4.69 -4.61 -8.16
N THR A 31 4.24 -3.37 -7.99
CA THR A 31 3.34 -2.97 -6.88
C THR A 31 1.88 -3.13 -7.22
N CYS A 32 1.54 -2.88 -8.49
CA CYS A 32 0.18 -2.85 -9.00
C CYS A 32 0.14 -3.28 -10.46
N VAL A 33 -0.93 -3.96 -10.83
CA VAL A 33 -1.34 -4.23 -12.21
C VAL A 33 -2.80 -3.83 -12.26
N ASP A 34 -3.26 -3.11 -13.27
CA ASP A 34 -4.68 -2.78 -13.48
C ASP A 34 -5.07 -3.11 -14.92
N ALA A 35 -5.92 -4.14 -15.07
CA ALA A 35 -6.40 -4.61 -16.36
C ALA A 35 -7.46 -3.68 -16.97
N GLU A 36 -8.26 -2.99 -16.15
CA GLU A 36 -9.31 -2.10 -16.65
C GLU A 36 -8.71 -0.82 -17.23
N GLN A 37 -7.63 -0.34 -16.63
CA GLN A 37 -6.91 0.86 -17.07
C GLN A 37 -5.65 0.56 -17.89
N GLU A 38 -5.34 -0.71 -18.16
CA GLU A 38 -4.21 -1.16 -18.97
C GLU A 38 -2.87 -0.54 -18.52
N PHE A 39 -2.52 -0.69 -17.23
CA PHE A 39 -1.22 -0.27 -16.72
C PHE A 39 -0.61 -1.21 -15.68
N ILE A 40 0.71 -1.12 -15.54
CA ILE A 40 1.53 -1.87 -14.58
C ILE A 40 2.42 -0.87 -13.85
N VAL A 41 2.54 -0.98 -12.53
CA VAL A 41 3.39 -0.10 -11.71
C VAL A 41 4.54 -0.89 -11.13
N LEU A 42 5.75 -0.41 -11.38
CA LEU A 42 6.97 -0.85 -10.73
C LEU A 42 7.34 0.11 -9.61
N TYR A 43 7.93 -0.40 -8.53
CA TYR A 43 8.51 0.42 -7.48
C TYR A 43 9.98 0.12 -7.33
N ASN A 44 10.79 1.18 -7.23
CA ASN A 44 12.20 1.08 -6.89
C ASN A 44 12.38 1.25 -5.37
N PRO A 45 12.72 0.20 -4.63
CA PRO A 45 12.96 0.29 -3.19
C PRO A 45 14.29 0.95 -2.84
N ARG A 46 15.20 1.17 -3.78
CA ARG A 46 16.51 1.75 -3.48
C ARG A 46 16.45 3.23 -3.17
N ASN A 47 17.49 3.69 -2.46
CA ASN A 47 17.79 5.12 -2.27
C ASN A 47 18.62 5.71 -3.44
N GLU A 48 18.78 4.97 -4.53
CA GLU A 48 19.51 5.35 -5.74
C GLU A 48 18.68 5.05 -7.00
N TYR A 49 19.11 5.60 -8.14
CA TYR A 49 18.49 5.29 -9.43
C TYR A 49 18.71 3.82 -9.79
N PHE A 50 17.66 3.15 -10.27
CA PHE A 50 17.76 1.78 -10.77
C PHE A 50 17.73 1.76 -12.30
N HIS A 51 18.72 1.13 -12.94
CA HIS A 51 18.78 0.98 -14.38
C HIS A 51 17.98 -0.24 -14.85
N LEU A 52 17.02 -0.03 -15.74
CA LEU A 52 16.17 -1.09 -16.31
C LEU A 52 16.71 -1.65 -17.63
N ASP A 53 17.97 -1.38 -17.97
CA ASP A 53 18.55 -1.79 -19.24
C ASP A 53 18.56 -3.32 -19.37
N GLY A 54 17.90 -3.80 -20.43
CA GLY A 54 17.78 -5.24 -20.71
C GLY A 54 16.69 -5.96 -19.91
N TYR A 55 16.05 -5.29 -18.94
CA TYR A 55 14.89 -5.85 -18.24
C TYR A 55 13.69 -5.95 -19.17
N ALA A 56 12.75 -6.82 -18.81
CA ALA A 56 11.50 -6.98 -19.55
C ALA A 56 10.31 -7.21 -18.61
N ILE A 57 9.14 -6.78 -19.07
CA ILE A 57 7.85 -7.17 -18.49
C ILE A 57 7.19 -8.15 -19.44
N ALA A 58 6.69 -9.26 -18.92
CA ALA A 58 5.93 -10.23 -19.70
C ALA A 58 4.62 -10.59 -19.03
N ASP A 59 3.63 -10.98 -19.83
CA ASP A 59 2.46 -11.68 -19.31
C ASP A 59 2.83 -13.08 -18.83
N GLY A 60 1.95 -13.73 -18.06
CA GLY A 60 2.19 -15.04 -17.46
C GLY A 60 2.62 -16.13 -18.44
N LYS A 61 2.10 -16.05 -19.67
CA LYS A 61 2.39 -16.97 -20.79
C LYS A 61 3.56 -16.53 -21.68
N MET A 62 4.15 -15.36 -21.40
CA MET A 62 5.22 -14.74 -22.20
C MET A 62 4.86 -14.51 -23.68
N HIS A 63 3.58 -14.41 -24.02
CA HIS A 63 3.12 -14.06 -25.36
C HIS A 63 3.30 -12.58 -25.67
N HIS A 64 3.30 -11.74 -24.64
CA HIS A 64 3.46 -10.30 -24.74
C HIS A 64 4.62 -9.87 -23.86
N THR A 65 5.72 -9.45 -24.49
CA THR A 65 6.92 -9.01 -23.79
C THR A 65 7.23 -7.56 -24.15
N PHE A 66 7.32 -6.71 -23.13
CA PHE A 66 7.84 -5.35 -23.22
C PHE A 66 9.30 -5.36 -22.82
N LYS A 67 10.18 -4.82 -23.65
CA LYS A 67 11.59 -4.58 -23.29
C LYS A 67 11.77 -3.11 -22.96
N PHE A 68 12.39 -2.81 -21.83
CA PHE A 68 12.65 -1.42 -21.48
C PHE A 68 13.62 -0.78 -22.49
N PRO A 69 13.37 0.48 -22.90
CA PRO A 69 14.31 1.23 -23.72
C PRO A 69 15.68 1.35 -23.06
N ARG A 70 16.73 1.51 -23.87
CA ARG A 70 18.07 1.79 -23.34
C ARG A 70 18.08 3.10 -22.55
N ARG A 71 18.88 3.14 -21.49
CA ARG A 71 19.02 4.25 -20.54
C ARG A 71 17.75 4.54 -19.74
N CYS A 72 16.82 3.58 -19.68
CA CYS A 72 15.64 3.69 -18.84
C CYS A 72 16.04 3.53 -17.37
N LYS A 73 15.65 4.48 -16.53
CA LYS A 73 15.97 4.46 -15.10
C LYS A 73 14.76 4.84 -14.26
N ILE A 74 14.59 4.17 -13.12
CA ILE A 74 13.59 4.53 -12.11
C ILE A 74 14.29 5.35 -11.02
N PRO A 75 13.75 6.51 -10.61
CA PRO A 75 14.28 7.26 -9.49
C PRO A 75 14.24 6.50 -8.15
N PRO A 76 14.99 6.96 -7.14
CA PRO A 76 14.95 6.40 -5.79
C PRO A 76 13.57 6.47 -5.17
N ARG A 77 13.11 5.39 -4.51
CA ARG A 77 11.84 5.37 -3.73
C ARG A 77 10.60 5.82 -4.50
N THR A 78 10.60 5.72 -5.83
CA THR A 78 9.49 6.15 -6.68
C THR A 78 8.84 4.99 -7.42
N GLU A 79 7.61 5.23 -7.86
CA GLU A 79 6.87 4.36 -8.76
C GLU A 79 7.15 4.72 -10.24
N TYR A 80 7.11 3.71 -11.10
CA TYR A 80 7.29 3.82 -12.53
C TYR A 80 6.15 3.08 -13.25
N CYS A 81 5.36 3.82 -14.01
CA CYS A 81 4.15 3.30 -14.64
C CYS A 81 4.39 2.87 -16.08
N ILE A 82 3.82 1.73 -16.47
CA ILE A 82 3.93 1.17 -17.80
C ILE A 82 2.51 1.03 -18.32
N TYR A 83 2.15 1.87 -19.29
CA TYR A 83 0.84 1.79 -19.93
C TYR A 83 0.89 0.78 -21.07
N THR A 84 0.10 -0.29 -20.98
CA THR A 84 0.15 -1.44 -21.88
C THR A 84 -0.62 -1.21 -23.17
N CYS A 85 -1.65 -0.35 -23.14
CA CYS A 85 -2.50 -0.05 -24.31
C CYS A 85 -2.68 1.47 -24.55
N PRO A 86 -1.59 2.23 -24.74
CA PRO A 86 -1.64 3.69 -24.83
C PRO A 86 -2.29 4.23 -26.12
N GLY A 87 -2.52 3.37 -27.12
CA GLY A 87 -3.19 3.73 -28.38
C GLY A 87 -4.70 3.45 -28.39
N ALA A 88 -5.27 2.98 -27.28
CA ALA A 88 -6.70 2.75 -27.16
C ALA A 88 -7.48 4.08 -27.31
N PRO A 89 -8.68 4.07 -27.92
CA PRO A 89 -9.45 5.31 -28.16
C PRO A 89 -9.87 6.03 -26.87
N ASN A 90 -9.94 5.30 -25.75
CA ASN A 90 -10.33 5.84 -24.45
C ASN A 90 -9.14 6.09 -23.52
N PHE A 91 -7.91 6.07 -24.05
CA PHE A 91 -6.71 6.32 -23.26
C PHE A 91 -6.62 7.80 -22.89
N ASP A 92 -6.59 8.11 -21.60
CA ASP A 92 -6.49 9.49 -21.11
C ASP A 92 -5.03 9.92 -20.98
N HIS A 93 -4.56 10.71 -21.94
CA HIS A 93 -3.21 11.28 -21.91
C HIS A 93 -3.03 12.36 -20.83
N GLY A 94 -4.11 12.89 -20.24
CA GLY A 94 -4.07 13.96 -19.25
C GLY A 94 -3.69 13.49 -17.83
N SER A 95 -3.79 12.19 -17.55
CA SER A 95 -3.59 11.60 -16.22
C SER A 95 -2.35 10.68 -16.12
N LEU A 96 -1.36 10.91 -16.98
CA LEU A 96 -0.11 10.16 -16.95
C LEU A 96 0.69 10.46 -15.68
N MET A 97 1.19 9.41 -15.04
CA MET A 97 2.14 9.55 -13.92
C MET A 97 3.43 10.23 -14.40
N GLU A 98 4.13 10.93 -13.50
CA GLU A 98 5.38 11.62 -13.85
C GLU A 98 6.41 10.69 -14.48
N PHE A 99 6.66 9.54 -13.85
CA PHE A 99 7.56 8.51 -14.35
C PHE A 99 6.75 7.41 -15.04
N HIS A 100 6.71 7.46 -16.36
CA HIS A 100 5.97 6.47 -17.13
C HIS A 100 6.65 6.09 -18.45
N VAL A 101 6.19 4.99 -19.03
CA VAL A 101 6.47 4.60 -20.42
C VAL A 101 5.21 4.07 -21.09
N LEU A 102 5.13 4.31 -22.40
CA LEU A 102 4.05 3.84 -23.25
C LEU A 102 4.52 2.60 -24.00
N TRP A 103 3.79 1.49 -23.86
CA TRP A 103 4.11 0.27 -24.58
C TRP A 103 3.84 0.45 -26.08
N THR A 104 4.90 0.32 -26.87
CA THR A 104 4.87 0.43 -28.33
C THR A 104 4.99 -0.94 -28.99
N ASN A 105 4.45 -1.06 -30.20
CA ASN A 105 4.72 -2.19 -31.08
C ASN A 105 6.17 -2.13 -31.60
N HIS A 106 6.61 -3.19 -32.29
CA HIS A 106 7.97 -3.24 -32.87
C HIS A 106 8.24 -2.12 -33.89
N ASP A 107 7.20 -1.59 -34.54
CA ASP A 107 7.29 -0.46 -35.47
C ASP A 107 7.34 0.91 -34.76
N GLY A 108 7.30 0.93 -33.42
CA GLY A 108 7.25 2.15 -32.61
C GLY A 108 5.85 2.78 -32.49
N SER A 109 4.84 2.25 -33.17
CA SER A 109 3.46 2.72 -33.04
C SER A 109 2.91 2.43 -31.63
N LEU A 110 2.02 3.30 -31.15
CA LEU A 110 1.33 3.07 -29.88
C LEU A 110 0.47 1.80 -29.98
N ARG A 111 0.62 0.91 -29.01
CA ARG A 111 -0.14 -0.33 -28.97
C ARG A 111 -1.62 -0.04 -28.72
N LYS A 112 -2.49 -0.60 -29.57
CA LYS A 112 -3.95 -0.46 -29.49
C LYS A 112 -4.69 -1.68 -28.96
N MET A 113 -3.97 -2.80 -28.79
CA MET A 113 -4.53 -4.07 -28.36
C MET A 113 -4.18 -4.33 -26.90
N GLU A 114 -5.20 -4.68 -26.11
CA GLU A 114 -5.05 -5.04 -24.70
C GLU A 114 -3.98 -6.12 -24.50
N VAL A 115 -3.18 -5.97 -23.46
CA VAL A 115 -2.19 -6.97 -23.03
C VAL A 115 -2.69 -7.68 -21.78
N LEU A 116 -3.38 -6.94 -20.92
CA LEU A 116 -3.86 -7.43 -19.64
C LEU A 116 -5.25 -8.04 -19.83
N ASN A 117 -5.48 -9.20 -19.23
CA ASN A 117 -6.78 -9.85 -19.31
C ASN A 117 -7.66 -9.43 -18.15
N ASN A 118 -8.77 -8.76 -18.47
CA ASN A 118 -9.79 -8.29 -17.54
C ASN A 118 -10.31 -9.32 -16.52
N ALA A 119 -10.17 -10.63 -16.75
CA ALA A 119 -10.56 -11.67 -15.78
C ALA A 119 -9.43 -12.03 -14.80
N TYR A 120 -8.22 -12.20 -15.31
CA TYR A 120 -7.04 -12.63 -14.56
C TYR A 120 -5.77 -12.18 -15.28
N CYS A 121 -4.96 -11.40 -14.59
CA CYS A 121 -3.67 -10.94 -15.05
C CYS A 121 -2.56 -11.62 -14.25
N ASP A 122 -1.62 -12.21 -14.97
CA ASP A 122 -0.34 -12.66 -14.46
C ASP A 122 0.73 -11.83 -15.18
N VAL A 123 1.55 -11.09 -14.43
CA VAL A 123 2.61 -10.24 -14.96
C VAL A 123 3.92 -10.54 -14.24
N LYS A 124 4.99 -10.66 -15.02
CA LYS A 124 6.34 -11.01 -14.57
C LYS A 124 7.33 -9.92 -14.96
N LEU A 125 8.20 -9.55 -14.03
CA LEU A 125 9.39 -8.74 -14.27
C LEU A 125 10.60 -9.66 -14.40
N ILE A 126 11.27 -9.55 -15.52
CA ILE A 126 12.32 -10.45 -15.98
C ILE A 126 13.62 -9.65 -16.12
N THR A 127 14.70 -10.19 -15.57
CA THR A 127 16.06 -9.66 -15.69
C THR A 127 16.65 -9.94 -17.08
N PRO A 128 17.77 -9.27 -17.45
CA PRO A 128 18.41 -9.49 -18.76
C PRO A 128 18.88 -10.94 -19.01
N ASP A 129 19.15 -11.71 -17.96
CA ASP A 129 19.52 -13.13 -18.04
C ASP A 129 18.30 -14.07 -18.16
N GLY A 130 17.08 -13.52 -18.19
CA GLY A 130 15.83 -14.28 -18.28
C GLY A 130 15.26 -14.76 -16.95
N THR A 131 15.85 -14.38 -15.82
CA THR A 131 15.35 -14.75 -14.49
C THR A 131 14.14 -13.89 -14.10
N VAL A 132 13.11 -14.50 -13.50
CA VAL A 132 11.95 -13.76 -12.97
C VAL A 132 12.30 -13.25 -11.58
N ILE A 133 12.26 -11.93 -11.37
CA ILE A 133 12.57 -11.30 -10.07
C ILE A 133 11.34 -10.80 -9.32
N SER A 134 10.25 -10.53 -10.04
CA SER A 134 8.99 -10.10 -9.43
C SER A 134 7.82 -10.64 -10.25
N HIS A 135 6.77 -11.01 -9.54
CA HIS A 135 5.56 -11.60 -10.08
C HIS A 135 4.37 -10.93 -9.41
N CYS A 136 3.35 -10.60 -10.19
CA CYS A 136 2.12 -10.01 -9.68
C CYS A 136 0.92 -10.64 -10.35
N GLU A 137 0.02 -11.14 -9.52
CA GLU A 137 -1.27 -11.65 -9.96
C GLU A 137 -2.37 -10.67 -9.56
N ALA A 138 -3.13 -10.26 -10.57
CA ALA A 138 -4.28 -9.40 -10.42
C ALA A 138 -5.51 -10.18 -10.85
N HIS A 139 -6.36 -10.49 -9.87
CA HIS A 139 -7.69 -11.01 -10.16
C HIS A 139 -8.64 -9.83 -10.25
N LYS A 140 -9.58 -9.88 -11.20
CA LYS A 140 -10.74 -9.00 -11.11
C LYS A 140 -11.36 -9.21 -9.74
N ALA A 141 -11.35 -8.16 -8.91
CA ALA A 141 -11.87 -8.27 -7.57
C ALA A 141 -13.30 -8.79 -7.68
N ASN A 142 -13.57 -9.95 -7.09
CA ASN A 142 -14.93 -10.43 -6.96
C ASN A 142 -15.71 -9.27 -6.32
N PRO A 143 -16.72 -8.71 -7.00
CA PRO A 143 -17.41 -7.52 -6.51
C PRO A 143 -17.94 -7.70 -5.08
N GLN A 144 -18.26 -8.93 -4.68
CA GLN A 144 -18.64 -9.29 -3.31
C GLN A 144 -17.46 -9.24 -2.32
N ALA A 145 -16.26 -9.67 -2.71
CA ALA A 145 -15.07 -9.60 -1.87
C ALA A 145 -14.61 -8.14 -1.66
N ALA A 146 -14.67 -7.31 -2.73
CA ALA A 146 -14.41 -5.88 -2.63
C ALA A 146 -15.43 -5.16 -1.73
N GLN A 147 -16.70 -5.56 -1.74
CA GLN A 147 -17.70 -5.05 -0.81
C GLN A 147 -17.39 -5.44 0.65
N ARG A 148 -16.97 -6.68 0.91
CA ARG A 148 -16.59 -7.13 2.26
C ARG A 148 -15.38 -6.36 2.82
N LEU A 149 -14.34 -6.16 2.00
CA LEU A 149 -13.16 -5.37 2.41
C LEU A 149 -13.51 -3.90 2.67
N ARG A 150 -14.41 -3.30 1.88
CA ARG A 150 -14.92 -1.93 2.13
C ARG A 150 -15.73 -1.86 3.43
N TYR A 151 -16.51 -2.88 3.74
CA TYR A 151 -17.26 -2.95 5.00
C TYR A 151 -16.32 -3.05 6.20
N GLN A 152 -15.30 -3.90 6.12
CA GLN A 152 -14.26 -4.04 7.17
C GLN A 152 -13.42 -2.77 7.34
N ALA A 153 -13.01 -2.12 6.24
CA ALA A 153 -12.27 -0.86 6.30
C ALA A 153 -13.10 0.26 6.92
N LYS A 154 -14.41 0.31 6.66
CA LYS A 154 -15.33 1.26 7.33
C LYS A 154 -15.43 0.97 8.83
N GLN A 155 -15.60 -0.30 9.23
CA GLN A 155 -15.62 -0.68 10.65
C GLN A 155 -14.31 -0.31 11.37
N ASN A 156 -13.16 -0.53 10.73
CA ASN A 156 -11.86 -0.16 11.30
C ASN A 156 -11.69 1.37 11.36
N SER A 157 -12.07 2.12 10.33
CA SER A 157 -11.99 3.59 10.35
C SER A 157 -12.88 4.24 11.43
N PHE A 158 -13.99 3.59 11.77
CA PHE A 158 -14.90 4.05 12.81
C PHE A 158 -14.33 3.82 14.21
N SER A 159 -13.58 2.73 14.44
CA SER A 159 -12.93 2.47 15.73
C SER A 159 -11.82 3.48 16.03
N TRP A 160 -11.03 3.90 15.03
CA TRP A 160 -9.97 4.90 15.21
C TRP A 160 -10.50 6.31 15.52
N ARG A 161 -11.64 6.70 14.95
CA ARG A 161 -12.26 8.02 15.22
C ARG A 161 -12.90 8.09 16.60
N LEU A 162 -13.47 7.00 17.10
CA LEU A 162 -13.97 6.93 18.48
C LEU A 162 -12.83 6.85 19.50
N GLY A 163 -11.75 6.12 19.20
CA GLY A 163 -10.59 6.02 20.09
C GLY A 163 -9.86 7.36 20.30
N SER A 164 -9.65 8.12 19.23
CA SER A 164 -8.93 9.41 19.30
C SER A 164 -9.72 10.52 20.01
N ALA A 165 -11.03 10.57 19.83
CA ALA A 165 -11.88 11.54 20.53
C ALA A 165 -11.96 11.24 22.04
N VAL A 166 -12.09 9.96 22.40
CA VAL A 166 -12.13 9.54 23.82
C VAL A 166 -10.77 9.73 24.48
N GLN A 167 -9.66 9.41 23.80
CA GLN A 167 -8.32 9.68 24.34
C GLN A 167 -8.06 11.18 24.54
N SER A 168 -8.46 12.02 23.57
CA SER A 168 -8.31 13.47 23.69
C SER A 168 -9.12 14.02 24.87
N TRP A 169 -10.34 13.52 25.08
CA TRP A 169 -11.17 13.91 26.22
C TRP A 169 -10.56 13.47 27.56
N LEU A 170 -10.02 12.25 27.64
CA LEU A 170 -9.37 11.74 28.85
C LEU A 170 -8.09 12.52 29.19
N ILE A 171 -7.29 12.92 28.19
CA ILE A 171 -6.11 13.77 28.39
C ILE A 171 -6.54 15.14 28.93
N TYR A 172 -7.57 15.75 28.33
CA TYR A 172 -8.09 17.04 28.79
C TYR A 172 -8.59 16.98 30.24
N ALA A 173 -9.36 15.94 30.58
CA ALA A 173 -9.85 15.73 31.95
C ALA A 173 -8.71 15.58 32.96
N ARG A 174 -7.62 14.87 32.61
CA ARG A 174 -6.43 14.74 33.46
C ARG A 174 -5.74 16.08 33.68
N ILE A 175 -5.59 16.90 32.63
CA ILE A 175 -4.98 18.23 32.73
C ILE A 175 -5.82 19.12 33.66
N VAL A 176 -7.14 19.17 33.47
CA VAL A 176 -8.04 19.96 34.33
C VAL A 176 -7.97 19.50 35.79
N ALA A 177 -7.93 18.18 36.04
CA ALA A 177 -7.79 17.65 37.39
C ALA A 177 -6.46 18.04 38.04
N LEU A 178 -5.34 17.98 37.30
CA LEU A 178 -4.01 18.37 37.80
C LEU A 178 -3.96 19.88 38.14
N PHE A 179 -4.49 20.74 37.27
CA PHE A 179 -4.56 22.18 37.54
C PHE A 179 -5.50 22.50 38.70
N GLY A 180 -6.63 21.81 38.80
CA GLY A 180 -7.54 21.93 39.95
C GLY A 180 -6.87 21.52 41.27
N MET A 181 -6.10 20.43 41.28
CA MET A 181 -5.33 20.00 42.46
C MET A 181 -4.25 21.03 42.85
N ALA A 182 -3.53 21.60 41.88
CA ALA A 182 -2.54 22.65 42.15
C ALA A 182 -3.19 23.94 42.71
N ALA A 183 -4.32 24.37 42.15
CA ALA A 183 -5.03 25.56 42.60
C ALA A 183 -5.69 25.38 43.98
N SER A 184 -6.19 24.17 44.27
CA SER A 184 -6.80 23.85 45.57
C SER A 184 -5.79 23.61 46.68
N ALA A 185 -4.56 23.17 46.37
CA ALA A 185 -3.47 23.15 47.35
C ALA A 185 -3.12 24.56 47.88
N ALA A 186 -3.41 25.60 47.10
CA ALA A 186 -3.23 27.00 47.51
C ALA A 186 -4.39 27.53 48.37
N LEU A 187 -5.54 26.84 48.41
CA LEU A 187 -6.76 27.26 49.11
C LEU A 187 -7.14 26.18 50.12
N SER A 188 -6.65 26.32 51.35
CA SER A 188 -6.70 25.38 52.49
C SER A 188 -8.09 24.81 52.86
N ARG A 189 -8.71 23.98 52.01
CA ARG A 189 -9.95 23.24 52.29
C ARG A 189 -9.88 21.79 51.79
N PRO A 190 -9.58 20.82 52.68
CA PRO A 190 -9.19 19.45 52.31
C PRO A 190 -10.34 18.52 51.84
N VAL A 191 -11.61 18.91 52.00
CA VAL A 191 -12.75 18.00 51.79
C VAL A 191 -13.01 17.70 50.30
N TRP A 192 -12.82 18.68 49.42
CA TRP A 192 -13.02 18.50 47.98
C TRP A 192 -11.93 17.64 47.31
N TYR A 193 -10.74 17.57 47.93
CA TYR A 193 -9.61 16.80 47.43
C TYR A 193 -9.90 15.30 47.42
N VAL A 194 -10.50 14.79 48.49
CA VAL A 194 -10.81 13.36 48.63
C VAL A 194 -11.86 12.95 47.59
N ALA A 195 -12.88 13.78 47.36
CA ALA A 195 -13.92 13.50 46.38
C ALA A 195 -13.39 13.48 44.92
N LEU A 196 -12.51 14.42 44.56
CA LEU A 196 -11.90 14.47 43.23
C LEU A 196 -10.90 13.32 43.00
N TYR A 197 -10.14 12.95 44.03
CA TYR A 197 -9.22 11.81 43.95
C TYR A 197 -9.96 10.48 43.75
N TRP A 198 -11.03 10.23 44.51
CA TRP A 198 -11.82 9.00 44.39
C TRP A 198 -12.55 8.89 43.04
N THR A 199 -13.06 10.00 42.50
CA THR A 199 -13.69 10.01 41.17
C THR A 199 -12.67 9.71 40.07
N ALA A 200 -11.47 10.29 40.14
CA ALA A 200 -10.39 9.96 39.20
C ALA A 200 -9.97 8.49 39.27
N LEU A 201 -9.89 7.91 40.48
CA LEU A 201 -9.49 6.51 40.68
C LEU A 201 -10.56 5.52 40.17
N LEU A 202 -11.84 5.83 40.39
CA LEU A 202 -12.95 5.05 39.82
C LEU A 202 -12.95 5.07 38.29
N CYS A 203 -12.66 6.22 37.68
CA CYS A 203 -12.54 6.32 36.21
C CYS A 203 -11.40 5.44 35.65
N ASP A 204 -10.27 5.31 36.34
CA ASP A 204 -9.15 4.46 35.90
C ASP A 204 -9.50 2.97 35.97
N VAL A 205 -10.18 2.53 37.04
CA VAL A 205 -10.62 1.13 37.20
C VAL A 205 -11.62 0.72 36.12
N PHE A 206 -12.61 1.55 35.83
CA PHE A 206 -13.58 1.28 34.77
C PHE A 206 -12.96 1.24 33.36
N SER A 207 -11.88 2.00 33.15
CA SER A 207 -11.17 2.01 31.87
C SER A 207 -10.39 0.71 31.64
N ARG A 208 -9.79 0.13 32.69
CA ARG A 208 -9.06 -1.15 32.59
C ARG A 208 -9.97 -2.36 32.41
N GLY A 209 -11.13 -2.38 33.06
CA GLY A 209 -12.09 -3.51 32.95
C GLY A 209 -12.69 -3.73 31.55
N LYS A 210 -12.65 -2.73 30.66
CA LYS A 210 -13.09 -2.89 29.26
C LYS A 210 -12.03 -3.55 28.36
N GLN A 211 -10.77 -3.58 28.77
CA GLN A 211 -9.67 -4.05 27.94
C GLN A 211 -9.54 -5.59 27.93
N GLU A 212 -10.09 -6.27 28.93
CA GLU A 212 -10.00 -7.75 29.06
C GLU A 212 -11.14 -8.53 28.38
N ARG A 213 -12.14 -7.88 27.77
CA ARG A 213 -13.29 -8.57 27.14
C ARG A 213 -13.20 -8.81 25.63
N ASN A 214 -12.03 -8.65 25.03
CA ASN A 214 -11.78 -9.10 23.65
C ASN A 214 -10.73 -10.21 23.64
N PRO A 215 -11.10 -11.48 23.89
CA PRO A 215 -10.30 -12.59 23.43
C PRO A 215 -10.40 -12.68 21.90
N THR A 216 -9.23 -12.75 21.26
CA THR A 216 -9.02 -13.12 19.85
C THR A 216 -9.73 -14.42 19.48
#